data_AF-A0A0C3HIX5-F1
#
_entry.id   AF-A0A0C3HIX5-F1
#
_cell.length_a   1.000
_cell.length_b   1.000
_cell.length_c   1.000
_cell.angle_alpha   90.00
_cell.angle_beta   90.00
_cell.angle_gamma   90.00
#
_symmetry.space_group_name_H-M   'P 1'
#
loop_
_entity.id
_entity.type
_entity.pdbx_description
1 polymer ?
#
loop_
_entity_poly.entity_id
_entity_poly.type
_entity_poly.pdbx_seq_one_letter_code
_entity_poly.pdbx_strand_id
1 'polypeptide(L)'
;MSVQSCETQNELADETFQLAASNPADITSTVERQFYESQLLLYVLGQVRGERRNRQNYHGELDQDDAELRRSFVDQLAYICDFKTGGTTVTALALQKTYQGIIFWLAANETVKPKVRDFLREVLGLLRDIEGSSKKAAETKLLALVVNFNKERTELVKECFEARRSPVFETLAQLGTNGKVHCDFFSNIRHLLGRMGEHVRSTKTLVSTALRFPRILDEFQIRVHASPPFRCYFQSSDSIGLEDMASRIFTKEIEVKHYQEAIDKLQRVSNGALLDLLQQECHFKTRIHAELLLVDLFYWSKFDFLEDDPYVGCSKPACFSCYHYILAHPGNFVLPASHYKIYLSWRSPDILRDEVSPSTISRVREKITVKMNSSIRAELARQIDGKCSRNPARHDSITGTSTSIQGEVMDPLTNDCEDESDSEYASAGKDLASPEESQPQHQRNDIWATGKS
;
A
#
# COMPACT_ATOMS: atom_id res chain seq x y z
N MET A 1 -43.90 -2.93 -43.16
CA MET A 1 -43.34 -3.76 -42.08
C MET A 1 -41.89 -3.37 -41.89
N SER A 2 -41.49 -3.04 -40.65
CA SER A 2 -40.14 -3.19 -40.05
C SER A 2 -39.94 -2.07 -39.03
N VAL A 3 -40.02 -2.43 -37.74
CA VAL A 3 -39.67 -1.58 -36.60
C VAL A 3 -38.92 -2.49 -35.64
N GLN A 4 -37.61 -2.30 -35.48
CA GLN A 4 -36.78 -2.74 -34.33
C GLN A 4 -35.29 -2.56 -34.64
N SER A 5 -34.61 -1.64 -33.93
CA SER A 5 -33.14 -1.67 -33.64
C SER A 5 -32.64 -0.41 -32.90
N CYS A 6 -33.27 -0.01 -31.78
CA CYS A 6 -32.83 1.19 -31.04
C CYS A 6 -33.03 1.13 -29.50
N GLU A 7 -32.76 -0.03 -28.87
CA GLU A 7 -32.97 -0.19 -27.40
C GLU A 7 -31.73 -0.78 -26.67
N THR A 8 -30.79 -1.42 -27.36
CA THR A 8 -29.69 -2.21 -26.75
C THR A 8 -28.41 -1.43 -26.38
N GLN A 9 -28.47 -0.11 -26.23
CA GLN A 9 -27.32 0.71 -25.82
C GLN A 9 -27.52 1.52 -24.52
N ASN A 10 -28.73 1.58 -23.96
CA ASN A 10 -29.03 2.52 -22.87
C ASN A 10 -28.83 1.96 -21.44
N GLU A 11 -28.77 0.63 -21.26
CA GLU A 11 -28.65 0.00 -19.93
C GLU A 11 -27.23 0.04 -19.35
N LEU A 12 -26.20 0.16 -20.19
CA LEU A 12 -24.78 0.17 -19.77
C LEU A 12 -24.31 1.51 -19.16
N ALA A 13 -25.13 2.56 -19.23
CA ALA A 13 -24.76 3.90 -18.78
C ALA A 13 -24.88 4.09 -17.25
N ASP A 14 -25.79 3.37 -16.58
CA ASP A 14 -26.18 3.64 -15.19
C ASP A 14 -25.28 2.94 -14.13
N GLU A 15 -24.44 1.99 -14.55
CA GLU A 15 -23.53 1.23 -13.65
C GLU A 15 -22.19 1.94 -13.35
N THR A 16 -21.84 3.01 -14.07
CA THR A 16 -20.52 3.68 -13.96
C THR A 16 -20.66 5.14 -13.57
N PHE A 17 -20.26 5.51 -12.35
CA PHE A 17 -20.20 6.90 -11.93
C PHE A 17 -18.96 7.56 -12.55
N GLN A 18 -19.18 8.26 -13.67
CA GLN A 18 -18.14 8.95 -14.42
C GLN A 18 -18.13 10.43 -14.08
N LEU A 19 -17.03 10.89 -13.45
CA LEU A 19 -16.74 12.30 -13.29
C LEU A 19 -16.67 12.96 -14.68
N ALA A 20 -17.55 13.93 -14.94
CA ALA A 20 -17.54 14.72 -16.18
C ALA A 20 -16.22 15.49 -16.33
N ALA A 21 -15.85 15.85 -17.57
CA ALA A 21 -14.57 16.46 -17.91
C ALA A 21 -14.45 17.96 -17.53
N SER A 22 -14.90 18.30 -16.32
CA SER A 22 -14.80 19.64 -15.73
C SER A 22 -13.39 19.90 -15.17
N ASN A 23 -13.03 21.17 -15.01
CA ASN A 23 -11.79 21.54 -14.32
C ASN A 23 -11.98 21.40 -12.79
N PRO A 24 -10.99 20.85 -12.05
CA PRO A 24 -11.06 20.71 -10.61
C PRO A 24 -11.09 22.09 -9.95
N ALA A 25 -11.75 22.20 -8.80
CA ALA A 25 -11.72 23.43 -8.01
C ALA A 25 -10.31 23.65 -7.44
N ASP A 26 -9.51 24.46 -8.11
CA ASP A 26 -8.08 24.63 -7.85
C ASP A 26 -7.78 25.17 -6.44
N ILE A 27 -6.58 24.87 -5.96
CA ILE A 27 -5.99 25.48 -4.75
C ILE A 27 -5.03 26.60 -5.16
N THR A 28 -4.56 27.40 -4.20
CA THR A 28 -3.54 28.41 -4.50
C THR A 28 -2.28 27.76 -5.07
N SER A 29 -1.81 28.28 -6.22
CA SER A 29 -0.66 27.73 -6.95
C SER A 29 0.62 27.69 -6.11
N THR A 30 0.77 28.61 -5.15
CA THR A 30 1.86 28.60 -4.16
C THR A 30 1.82 27.37 -3.26
N VAL A 31 0.65 26.99 -2.73
CA VAL A 31 0.49 25.83 -1.85
C VAL A 31 0.66 24.53 -2.64
N GLU A 32 0.19 24.49 -3.88
CA GLU A 32 0.40 23.35 -4.78
C GLU A 32 1.87 23.19 -5.18
N ARG A 33 2.56 24.27 -5.58
CA ARG A 33 3.98 24.22 -5.93
C ARG A 33 4.84 23.82 -4.73
N GLN A 34 4.55 24.38 -3.55
CA GLN A 34 5.19 23.95 -2.31
C GLN A 34 4.99 22.44 -2.07
N PHE A 35 3.81 21.88 -2.33
CA PHE A 35 3.53 20.46 -2.14
C PHE A 35 4.36 19.57 -3.08
N TYR A 36 4.34 19.82 -4.40
CA TYR A 36 5.07 18.98 -5.34
C TYR A 36 6.59 19.18 -5.27
N GLU A 37 7.09 20.40 -5.03
CA GLU A 37 8.52 20.63 -4.78
C GLU A 37 8.99 19.95 -3.49
N SER A 38 8.19 20.01 -2.41
CA SER A 38 8.50 19.28 -1.17
C SER A 38 8.49 17.76 -1.36
N GLN A 39 7.54 17.21 -2.12
CA GLN A 39 7.53 15.78 -2.48
C GLN A 39 8.73 15.39 -3.34
N LEU A 40 9.10 16.21 -4.33
CA LEU A 40 10.20 15.96 -5.26
C LEU A 40 11.55 15.93 -4.52
N LEU A 41 11.83 16.96 -3.71
CA LEU A 41 13.01 16.98 -2.85
C LEU A 41 13.04 15.78 -1.90
N LEU A 42 11.90 15.47 -1.26
CA LEU A 42 11.83 14.36 -0.33
C LEU A 42 12.03 13.01 -1.03
N TYR A 43 11.48 12.78 -2.22
CA TYR A 43 11.67 11.56 -3.00
C TYR A 43 13.12 11.39 -3.46
N VAL A 44 13.78 12.47 -3.90
CA VAL A 44 15.19 12.43 -4.34
C VAL A 44 16.12 12.16 -3.16
N LEU A 45 15.84 12.70 -1.96
CA LEU A 45 16.55 12.30 -0.74
C LEU A 45 16.31 10.82 -0.41
N GLY A 46 15.10 10.29 -0.67
CA GLY A 46 14.82 8.85 -0.64
C GLY A 46 13.35 8.49 -0.87
N GLN A 47 13.09 7.31 -1.46
CA GLN A 47 11.72 6.92 -1.80
C GLN A 47 10.89 6.41 -0.62
N VAL A 48 11.52 5.90 0.46
CA VAL A 48 10.84 5.26 1.60
C VAL A 48 11.07 6.05 2.89
N ARG A 49 9.98 6.32 3.62
CA ARG A 49 9.96 7.08 4.87
C ARG A 49 9.67 6.14 6.04
N GLY A 50 10.16 6.47 7.23
CA GLY A 50 9.93 5.71 8.47
C GLY A 50 9.97 4.18 8.34
N GLU A 51 9.07 3.52 9.06
CA GLU A 51 8.78 2.09 9.00
C GLU A 51 7.34 1.84 8.46
N ARG A 52 6.99 0.58 8.19
CA ARG A 52 5.61 0.23 7.84
C ARG A 52 4.69 0.49 9.04
N ARG A 53 3.55 1.14 8.82
CA ARG A 53 2.48 1.23 9.82
C ARG A 53 1.40 0.20 9.53
N ASN A 54 1.00 -0.54 10.54
CA ASN A 54 -0.25 -1.31 10.53
C ASN A 54 -1.46 -0.34 10.61
N ARG A 55 -2.68 -0.85 10.39
CA ARG A 55 -3.91 -0.09 10.66
C ARG A 55 -3.97 0.26 12.16
N GLN A 56 -4.59 1.38 12.52
CA GLN A 56 -4.80 1.71 13.93
C GLN A 56 -5.68 0.64 14.59
N ASN A 57 -5.37 0.31 15.85
CA ASN A 57 -6.06 -0.70 16.67
C ASN A 57 -6.06 -2.13 16.07
N TYR A 58 -5.08 -2.46 15.22
CA TYR A 58 -4.90 -3.83 14.75
C TYR A 58 -4.20 -4.70 15.81
N HIS A 59 -4.97 -5.56 16.50
CA HIS A 59 -4.47 -6.41 17.59
C HIS A 59 -3.91 -7.77 17.13
N GLY A 60 -4.10 -8.16 15.87
CA GLY A 60 -3.57 -9.41 15.29
C GLY A 60 -4.61 -10.15 14.44
N GLU A 61 -4.38 -11.44 14.20
CA GLU A 61 -5.33 -12.33 13.50
C GLU A 61 -6.20 -13.16 14.45
N LEU A 62 -5.85 -13.20 15.75
CA LEU A 62 -6.53 -14.02 16.76
C LEU A 62 -7.52 -13.24 17.64
N ASP A 63 -7.44 -11.90 17.60
CA ASP A 63 -8.23 -10.99 18.44
C ASP A 63 -8.69 -9.78 17.61
N GLN A 64 -9.54 -10.06 16.62
CA GLN A 64 -10.16 -9.04 15.77
C GLN A 64 -11.59 -8.79 16.25
N ASP A 65 -11.90 -7.53 16.55
CA ASP A 65 -13.29 -7.13 16.78
C ASP A 65 -14.13 -7.22 15.49
N ASP A 66 -15.46 -7.20 15.64
CA ASP A 66 -16.38 -7.35 14.52
C ASP A 66 -16.24 -6.24 13.45
N ALA A 67 -15.68 -5.07 13.78
CA ALA A 67 -15.39 -4.02 12.80
C ALA A 67 -14.05 -4.27 12.09
N GLU A 68 -13.00 -4.66 12.80
CA GLU A 68 -11.70 -5.04 12.21
C GLU A 68 -11.84 -6.22 11.24
N LEU A 69 -12.71 -7.19 11.54
CA LEU A 69 -13.07 -8.26 10.61
C LEU A 69 -13.78 -7.72 9.35
N ARG A 70 -14.73 -6.77 9.48
CA ARG A 70 -15.38 -6.10 8.32
C ARG A 70 -14.37 -5.31 7.48
N ARG A 71 -13.46 -4.56 8.10
CA ARG A 71 -12.40 -3.82 7.39
C ARG A 71 -11.44 -4.76 6.66
N SER A 72 -11.05 -5.86 7.31
CA SER A 72 -10.26 -6.93 6.70
C SER A 72 -10.98 -7.58 5.52
N PHE A 73 -12.31 -7.77 5.56
CA PHE A 73 -13.10 -8.24 4.43
C PHE A 73 -13.04 -7.28 3.22
N VAL A 74 -13.16 -5.96 3.44
CA VAL A 74 -13.05 -4.96 2.37
C VAL A 74 -11.65 -4.96 1.74
N ASP A 75 -10.58 -5.02 2.56
CA ASP A 75 -9.20 -5.18 2.08
C ASP A 75 -9.01 -6.46 1.26
N GLN A 76 -9.58 -7.60 1.70
CA GLN A 76 -9.40 -8.88 1.02
C GLN A 76 -10.19 -8.96 -0.29
N LEU A 77 -11.38 -8.34 -0.39
CA LEU A 77 -12.07 -8.15 -1.68
C LEU A 77 -11.23 -7.28 -2.63
N ALA A 78 -10.65 -6.20 -2.14
CA ALA A 78 -9.78 -5.34 -2.94
C ALA A 78 -8.51 -6.08 -3.42
N TYR A 79 -7.88 -6.88 -2.55
CA TYR A 79 -6.68 -7.68 -2.86
C TYR A 79 -6.90 -8.71 -3.99
N ILE A 80 -8.05 -9.39 -4.00
CA ILE A 80 -8.36 -10.39 -5.04
C ILE A 80 -8.82 -9.75 -6.37
N CYS A 81 -9.33 -8.51 -6.34
CA CYS A 81 -9.73 -7.76 -7.53
C CYS A 81 -8.54 -7.15 -8.30
N ASP A 82 -7.44 -6.83 -7.61
CA ASP A 82 -6.20 -6.31 -8.20
C ASP A 82 -5.45 -7.39 -9.00
N PHE A 83 -5.96 -7.76 -10.17
CA PHE A 83 -5.57 -8.99 -10.88
C PHE A 83 -4.19 -8.98 -11.58
N LYS A 84 -3.39 -7.92 -11.48
CA LYS A 84 -2.03 -7.84 -12.07
C LYS A 84 -0.95 -7.51 -11.03
N THR A 85 0.30 -7.57 -11.46
CA THR A 85 1.42 -6.97 -10.72
C THR A 85 1.63 -5.51 -11.16
N GLY A 86 2.45 -4.76 -10.41
CA GLY A 86 2.64 -3.33 -10.64
C GLY A 86 1.62 -2.45 -9.90
N GLY A 87 1.32 -1.27 -10.45
CA GLY A 87 0.57 -0.20 -9.77
C GLY A 87 -0.65 0.34 -10.51
N THR A 88 -1.13 -0.36 -11.54
CA THR A 88 -2.19 0.11 -12.45
C THR A 88 -3.57 -0.45 -12.07
N THR A 89 -3.63 -1.73 -11.70
CA THR A 89 -4.83 -2.45 -11.24
C THR A 89 -5.08 -2.37 -9.74
N VAL A 90 -4.24 -1.63 -8.99
CA VAL A 90 -4.43 -1.37 -7.55
C VAL A 90 -5.86 -0.89 -7.35
N THR A 91 -6.59 -1.65 -6.55
CA THR A 91 -8.05 -1.59 -6.42
C THR A 91 -8.41 -1.17 -5.00
N ALA A 92 -9.43 -0.35 -4.86
CA ALA A 92 -10.02 0.02 -3.57
C ALA A 92 -11.52 -0.30 -3.55
N LEU A 93 -12.02 -0.56 -2.34
CA LEU A 93 -13.43 -0.86 -2.07
C LEU A 93 -13.93 -0.11 -0.84
N ALA A 94 -15.22 0.23 -0.85
CA ALA A 94 -15.94 0.81 0.28
C ALA A 94 -17.39 0.31 0.29
N LEU A 95 -17.98 0.20 1.49
CA LEU A 95 -19.34 -0.32 1.67
C LEU A 95 -20.28 0.81 2.08
N GLN A 96 -21.14 1.24 1.16
CA GLN A 96 -22.21 2.18 1.44
C GLN A 96 -23.46 1.44 1.93
N LYS A 97 -24.05 1.95 3.01
CA LYS A 97 -25.37 1.56 3.52
C LYS A 97 -26.47 2.30 2.75
N THR A 98 -27.53 1.60 2.35
CA THR A 98 -28.71 2.21 1.71
C THR A 98 -30.00 1.55 2.21
N TYR A 99 -31.15 2.09 1.78
CA TYR A 99 -32.47 1.49 2.01
C TYR A 99 -32.75 0.23 1.16
N GLN A 100 -31.89 -0.08 0.18
CA GLN A 100 -31.96 -1.23 -0.75
C GLN A 100 -30.77 -2.18 -0.54
N GLY A 101 -30.36 -2.37 0.72
CA GLY A 101 -29.13 -3.10 1.05
C GLY A 101 -27.86 -2.29 0.80
N ILE A 102 -26.79 -2.96 0.36
CA ILE A 102 -25.41 -2.42 0.39
C ILE A 102 -24.85 -2.17 -1.01
N ILE A 103 -24.22 -1.01 -1.21
CA ILE A 103 -23.47 -0.72 -2.44
C ILE A 103 -21.97 -0.93 -2.18
N PHE A 104 -21.41 -1.91 -2.89
CA PHE A 104 -19.97 -2.15 -3.00
C PHE A 104 -19.40 -1.18 -4.04
N TRP A 105 -18.79 -0.10 -3.57
CA TRP A 105 -18.14 0.89 -4.42
C TRP A 105 -16.73 0.45 -4.78
N LEU A 106 -16.46 0.28 -6.08
CA LEU A 106 -15.22 -0.25 -6.62
C LEU A 106 -14.47 0.84 -7.41
N ALA A 107 -13.20 1.06 -7.07
CA ALA A 107 -12.32 2.00 -7.77
C ALA A 107 -10.94 1.38 -8.04
N ALA A 108 -10.19 1.93 -8.99
CA ALA A 108 -8.81 1.56 -9.25
C ALA A 108 -7.95 2.79 -9.57
N ASN A 109 -6.62 2.64 -9.55
CA ASN A 109 -5.68 3.71 -9.96
C ASN A 109 -5.93 4.18 -11.42
N GLU A 110 -6.40 3.26 -12.27
CA GLU A 110 -6.81 3.48 -13.66
C GLU A 110 -8.24 2.95 -13.86
N THR A 111 -8.63 2.54 -15.07
CA THR A 111 -9.98 2.02 -15.32
C THR A 111 -10.21 0.64 -14.70
N VAL A 112 -11.21 0.52 -13.81
CA VAL A 112 -11.77 -0.79 -13.40
C VAL A 112 -12.31 -1.51 -14.64
N LYS A 113 -11.76 -2.68 -14.96
CA LYS A 113 -12.16 -3.43 -16.16
C LYS A 113 -13.45 -4.22 -15.86
N PRO A 114 -14.38 -4.40 -16.83
CA PRO A 114 -15.64 -5.13 -16.60
C PRO A 114 -15.44 -6.48 -15.91
N LYS A 115 -14.45 -7.27 -16.37
CA LYS A 115 -14.10 -8.56 -15.77
C LYS A 115 -13.81 -8.53 -14.25
N VAL A 116 -13.42 -7.39 -13.69
CA VAL A 116 -13.15 -7.22 -12.23
C VAL A 116 -14.46 -7.08 -11.47
N ARG A 117 -15.38 -6.25 -11.98
CA ARG A 117 -16.75 -6.12 -11.45
C ARG A 117 -17.50 -7.45 -11.56
N ASP A 118 -17.37 -8.14 -12.69
CA ASP A 118 -18.10 -9.37 -12.95
C ASP A 118 -17.55 -10.54 -12.12
N PHE A 119 -16.21 -10.62 -11.93
CA PHE A 119 -15.56 -11.49 -10.94
C PHE A 119 -15.99 -11.17 -9.49
N LEU A 120 -16.05 -9.89 -9.11
CA LEU A 120 -16.53 -9.50 -7.77
C LEU A 120 -18.00 -9.92 -7.57
N ARG A 121 -18.84 -9.83 -8.61
CA ARG A 121 -20.24 -10.31 -8.57
C ARG A 121 -20.31 -11.82 -8.36
N GLU A 122 -19.46 -12.59 -9.04
CA GLU A 122 -19.34 -14.05 -8.87
C GLU A 122 -18.86 -14.42 -7.45
N VAL A 123 -17.85 -13.71 -6.92
CA VAL A 123 -17.36 -13.90 -5.55
C VAL A 123 -18.43 -13.58 -4.50
N LEU A 124 -19.11 -12.43 -4.60
CA LEU A 124 -20.16 -12.06 -3.64
C LEU A 124 -21.36 -13.00 -3.70
N GLY A 125 -21.74 -13.48 -4.88
CA GLY A 125 -22.75 -14.54 -5.05
C GLY A 125 -22.34 -15.84 -4.37
N LEU A 126 -21.12 -16.33 -4.61
CA LEU A 126 -20.57 -17.53 -3.96
C LEU A 126 -20.54 -17.38 -2.44
N LEU A 127 -20.19 -16.19 -1.93
CA LEU A 127 -20.15 -15.90 -0.49
C LEU A 127 -21.55 -15.81 0.15
N ARG A 128 -22.57 -15.34 -0.57
CA ARG A 128 -23.97 -15.38 -0.12
C ARG A 128 -24.46 -16.83 -0.06
N ASP A 129 -24.20 -17.59 -1.12
CA ASP A 129 -24.69 -18.95 -1.31
C ASP A 129 -23.85 -20.02 -0.57
N ILE A 130 -23.25 -19.65 0.57
CA ILE A 130 -22.48 -20.56 1.44
C ILE A 130 -23.40 -21.49 2.23
N GLU A 131 -24.62 -21.07 2.55
CA GLU A 131 -25.56 -21.84 3.38
C GLU A 131 -25.82 -23.24 2.80
N GLY A 132 -25.67 -24.27 3.64
CA GLY A 132 -25.72 -25.69 3.22
C GLY A 132 -24.39 -26.28 2.74
N SER A 133 -23.32 -25.48 2.59
CA SER A 133 -21.96 -25.98 2.31
C SER A 133 -21.07 -25.94 3.57
N SER A 134 -20.11 -26.86 3.68
CA SER A 134 -19.12 -26.78 4.76
C SER A 134 -18.15 -25.63 4.51
N LYS A 135 -17.69 -24.96 5.58
CA LYS A 135 -16.71 -23.86 5.51
C LYS A 135 -15.51 -24.22 4.62
N LYS A 136 -15.02 -25.47 4.71
CA LYS A 136 -13.88 -25.95 3.92
C LYS A 136 -14.21 -26.13 2.43
N ALA A 137 -15.43 -26.54 2.09
CA ALA A 137 -15.90 -26.59 0.70
C ALA A 137 -16.04 -25.18 0.10
N ALA A 138 -16.61 -24.23 0.84
CA ALA A 138 -16.69 -22.82 0.45
C ALA A 138 -15.30 -22.21 0.22
N GLU A 139 -14.36 -22.40 1.17
CA GLU A 139 -12.96 -22.01 1.00
C GLU A 139 -12.35 -22.60 -0.28
N THR A 140 -12.57 -23.88 -0.54
CA THR A 140 -11.94 -24.57 -1.68
C THR A 140 -12.48 -24.06 -3.03
N LYS A 141 -13.80 -23.84 -3.13
CA LYS A 141 -14.43 -23.25 -4.31
C LYS A 141 -13.94 -21.82 -4.57
N LEU A 142 -13.96 -20.97 -3.54
CA LEU A 142 -13.56 -19.57 -3.65
C LEU A 142 -12.06 -19.43 -3.98
N LEU A 143 -11.19 -20.24 -3.39
CA LEU A 143 -9.75 -20.22 -3.70
C LEU A 143 -9.49 -20.56 -5.16
N ALA A 144 -10.18 -21.56 -5.73
CA ALA A 144 -10.05 -21.92 -7.14
C ALA A 144 -10.46 -20.75 -8.06
N LEU A 145 -11.57 -20.08 -7.77
CA LEU A 145 -12.04 -18.90 -8.49
C LEU A 145 -11.03 -17.74 -8.40
N VAL A 146 -10.57 -17.40 -7.18
CA VAL A 146 -9.57 -16.35 -6.93
C VAL A 146 -8.26 -16.62 -7.67
N VAL A 147 -7.73 -17.85 -7.60
CA VAL A 147 -6.47 -18.24 -8.25
C VAL A 147 -6.57 -18.23 -9.77
N ASN A 148 -7.71 -18.66 -10.34
CA ASN A 148 -7.95 -18.61 -11.78
C ASN A 148 -8.05 -17.16 -12.30
N PHE A 149 -8.75 -16.27 -11.58
CA PHE A 149 -8.85 -14.86 -11.96
C PHE A 149 -7.49 -14.12 -11.83
N ASN A 150 -6.71 -14.47 -10.81
CA ASN A 150 -5.38 -13.92 -10.53
C ASN A 150 -4.25 -14.71 -11.23
N LYS A 151 -4.54 -15.47 -12.29
CA LYS A 151 -3.58 -16.34 -12.98
C LYS A 151 -2.28 -15.62 -13.38
N GLU A 152 -2.36 -14.39 -13.87
CA GLU A 152 -1.17 -13.57 -14.20
C GLU A 152 -0.29 -13.22 -12.97
N ARG A 153 -0.90 -13.08 -11.78
CA ARG A 153 -0.17 -12.86 -10.52
C ARG A 153 0.42 -14.17 -9.97
N THR A 154 -0.22 -15.32 -10.19
CA THR A 154 0.22 -16.61 -9.65
C THR A 154 1.22 -17.32 -10.56
N GLU A 155 1.13 -17.15 -11.88
CA GLU A 155 2.12 -17.66 -12.85
C GLU A 155 3.51 -17.08 -12.59
N LEU A 156 3.64 -15.78 -12.32
CA LEU A 156 4.92 -15.17 -11.93
C LEU A 156 5.54 -15.83 -10.68
N VAL A 157 4.73 -16.24 -9.69
CA VAL A 157 5.25 -16.95 -8.52
C VAL A 157 5.64 -18.38 -8.87
N LYS A 158 4.92 -19.05 -9.77
CA LYS A 158 5.31 -20.37 -10.29
C LYS A 158 6.63 -20.29 -11.05
N GLU A 159 6.84 -19.31 -11.91
CA GLU A 159 8.10 -19.09 -12.64
C GLU A 159 9.26 -18.90 -11.66
N CYS A 160 9.10 -18.06 -10.63
CA CYS A 160 10.09 -17.94 -9.56
C CYS A 160 10.25 -19.24 -8.72
N PHE A 161 9.23 -20.10 -8.65
CA PHE A 161 9.34 -21.41 -7.98
C PHE A 161 9.99 -22.49 -8.84
N GLU A 162 9.98 -22.41 -10.17
CA GLU A 162 10.81 -23.31 -10.99
C GLU A 162 12.24 -22.76 -11.13
N ALA A 163 12.44 -21.43 -11.09
CA ALA A 163 13.77 -20.82 -11.08
C ALA A 163 14.64 -21.27 -9.88
N ARG A 164 14.03 -21.53 -8.71
CA ARG A 164 14.71 -22.15 -7.53
C ARG A 164 15.11 -23.62 -7.71
N ARG A 165 14.90 -24.21 -8.89
CA ARG A 165 15.36 -25.56 -9.27
C ARG A 165 16.47 -25.52 -10.33
N SER A 166 16.91 -24.33 -10.74
CA SER A 166 18.05 -24.14 -11.62
C SER A 166 19.36 -24.41 -10.85
N PRO A 167 20.41 -24.99 -11.47
CA PRO A 167 21.75 -25.06 -10.87
C PRO A 167 22.30 -23.70 -10.43
N VAL A 168 21.84 -22.62 -11.08
CA VAL A 168 22.14 -21.24 -10.68
C VAL A 168 21.66 -20.96 -9.25
N PHE A 169 20.54 -21.53 -8.82
CA PHE A 169 20.02 -21.37 -7.45
C PHE A 169 20.89 -22.08 -6.43
N GLU A 170 21.41 -23.28 -6.73
CA GLU A 170 22.33 -24.01 -5.85
C GLU A 170 23.67 -23.25 -5.72
N THR A 171 24.20 -22.73 -6.83
CA THR A 171 25.40 -21.88 -6.81
C THR A 171 25.16 -20.59 -6.00
N LEU A 172 24.00 -19.93 -6.17
CA LEU A 172 23.64 -18.73 -5.39
C LEU A 172 23.39 -19.04 -3.90
N ALA A 173 22.88 -20.22 -3.55
CA ALA A 173 22.70 -20.63 -2.16
C ALA A 173 24.06 -20.90 -1.49
N GLN A 174 24.99 -21.56 -2.18
CA GLN A 174 26.35 -21.79 -1.72
C GLN A 174 27.12 -20.46 -1.55
N LEU A 175 27.04 -19.56 -2.53
CA LEU A 175 27.65 -18.22 -2.45
C LEU A 175 27.01 -17.34 -1.36
N GLY A 176 25.70 -17.51 -1.10
CA GLY A 176 24.95 -16.77 -0.10
C GLY A 176 25.38 -17.00 1.35
N THR A 177 26.22 -18.00 1.62
CA THR A 177 26.89 -18.19 2.91
C THR A 177 27.83 -17.03 3.25
N ASN A 178 28.39 -16.34 2.24
CA ASN A 178 29.10 -15.09 2.39
C ASN A 178 28.13 -13.92 2.13
N GLY A 179 27.81 -13.17 3.19
CA GLY A 179 26.57 -12.38 3.27
C GLY A 179 26.41 -11.19 2.31
N LYS A 180 25.21 -10.58 2.38
CA LYS A 180 24.68 -9.44 1.61
C LYS A 180 24.37 -9.68 0.13
N VAL A 181 25.19 -10.40 -0.64
CA VAL A 181 25.09 -10.40 -2.13
C VAL A 181 23.75 -10.92 -2.67
N HIS A 182 23.02 -11.76 -1.94
CA HIS A 182 21.77 -12.39 -2.39
C HIS A 182 20.54 -12.09 -1.52
N CYS A 183 20.65 -11.16 -0.56
CA CYS A 183 19.56 -10.85 0.37
C CYS A 183 18.27 -10.39 -0.34
N ASP A 184 18.39 -9.58 -1.38
CA ASP A 184 17.25 -9.08 -2.16
C ASP A 184 16.55 -10.21 -2.94
N PHE A 185 17.30 -11.19 -3.44
CA PHE A 185 16.75 -12.34 -4.16
C PHE A 185 15.92 -13.25 -3.24
N PHE A 186 16.45 -13.60 -2.06
CA PHE A 186 15.67 -14.34 -1.06
C PHE A 186 14.51 -13.51 -0.48
N SER A 187 14.64 -12.18 -0.39
CA SER A 187 13.54 -11.28 -0.05
C SER A 187 12.42 -11.34 -1.10
N ASN A 188 12.76 -11.25 -2.39
CA ASN A 188 11.81 -11.37 -3.50
C ASN A 188 11.07 -12.72 -3.46
N ILE A 189 11.77 -13.84 -3.25
CA ILE A 189 11.13 -15.17 -3.14
C ILE A 189 10.21 -15.24 -1.92
N ARG A 190 10.65 -14.78 -0.74
CA ARG A 190 9.83 -14.74 0.48
C ARG A 190 8.58 -13.86 0.31
N HIS A 191 8.70 -12.77 -0.45
CA HIS A 191 7.59 -11.91 -0.78
C HIS A 191 6.61 -12.59 -1.76
N LEU A 192 7.10 -13.21 -2.84
CA LEU A 192 6.26 -13.90 -3.83
C LEU A 192 5.51 -15.10 -3.23
N LEU A 193 6.18 -15.92 -2.42
CA LEU A 193 5.55 -16.98 -1.60
C LEU A 193 4.46 -16.41 -0.69
N GLY A 194 4.77 -15.29 -0.02
CA GLY A 194 3.81 -14.57 0.82
C GLY A 194 2.58 -14.08 0.06
N ARG A 195 2.72 -13.68 -1.22
CA ARG A 195 1.57 -13.28 -2.07
C ARG A 195 0.69 -14.46 -2.47
N MET A 196 1.26 -15.67 -2.64
CA MET A 196 0.46 -16.90 -2.77
C MET A 196 -0.30 -17.23 -1.48
N GLY A 197 0.38 -17.17 -0.32
CA GLY A 197 -0.24 -17.38 0.98
C GLY A 197 -1.40 -16.42 1.24
N GLU A 198 -1.25 -15.16 0.84
CA GLU A 198 -2.30 -14.14 0.99
C GLU A 198 -3.59 -14.51 0.24
N HIS A 199 -3.55 -15.14 -0.95
CA HIS A 199 -4.80 -15.59 -1.62
C HIS A 199 -5.57 -16.64 -0.81
N VAL A 200 -4.86 -17.50 -0.05
CA VAL A 200 -5.48 -18.44 0.90
C VAL A 200 -6.01 -17.69 2.12
N ARG A 201 -5.33 -16.63 2.57
CA ARG A 201 -5.78 -15.76 3.66
C ARG A 201 -7.05 -15.00 3.27
N SER A 202 -7.09 -14.37 2.09
CA SER A 202 -8.28 -13.73 1.51
C SER A 202 -9.46 -14.67 1.57
N THR A 203 -9.30 -15.87 1.01
CA THR A 203 -10.35 -16.89 0.96
C THR A 203 -10.91 -17.20 2.35
N LYS A 204 -10.04 -17.44 3.34
CA LYS A 204 -10.45 -17.71 4.74
C LYS A 204 -11.17 -16.53 5.37
N THR A 205 -10.65 -15.31 5.23
CA THR A 205 -11.25 -14.08 5.77
C THR A 205 -12.63 -13.82 5.15
N LEU A 206 -12.74 -13.92 3.83
CA LEU A 206 -13.99 -13.70 3.10
C LEU A 206 -15.08 -14.69 3.52
N VAL A 207 -14.79 -15.99 3.53
CA VAL A 207 -15.73 -17.03 3.98
C VAL A 207 -16.09 -16.87 5.46
N SER A 208 -15.12 -16.53 6.33
CA SER A 208 -15.39 -16.33 7.76
C SER A 208 -16.25 -15.10 8.02
N THR A 209 -16.07 -14.03 7.23
CA THR A 209 -16.87 -12.80 7.35
C THR A 209 -18.29 -13.00 6.83
N ALA A 210 -18.45 -13.68 5.69
CA ALA A 210 -19.78 -14.01 5.15
C ALA A 210 -20.61 -14.86 6.13
N LEU A 211 -19.99 -15.86 6.78
CA LEU A 211 -20.61 -16.65 7.85
C LEU A 211 -20.91 -15.85 9.13
N ARG A 212 -20.20 -14.74 9.37
CA ARG A 212 -20.36 -13.90 10.58
C ARG A 212 -21.38 -12.77 10.39
N PHE A 213 -21.45 -12.20 9.19
CA PHE A 213 -22.35 -11.10 8.83
C PHE A 213 -23.05 -11.38 7.47
N PRO A 214 -23.92 -12.40 7.38
CA PRO A 214 -24.56 -12.77 6.10
C PRO A 214 -25.32 -11.59 5.47
N ARG A 215 -25.90 -10.71 6.30
CA ARG A 215 -26.57 -9.46 5.91
C ARG A 215 -25.75 -8.48 5.06
N ILE A 216 -24.43 -8.67 4.97
CA ILE A 216 -23.57 -7.90 4.04
C ILE A 216 -23.82 -8.30 2.57
N LEU A 217 -24.51 -9.42 2.35
CA LEU A 217 -24.66 -10.11 1.06
C LEU A 217 -26.13 -10.42 0.68
N ASP A 218 -27.12 -10.07 1.51
CA ASP A 218 -28.55 -10.30 1.27
C ASP A 218 -29.01 -9.57 -0.01
N GLU A 219 -29.02 -8.23 0.04
CA GLU A 219 -29.28 -7.33 -1.09
C GLU A 219 -28.04 -6.47 -1.32
N PHE A 220 -27.42 -6.59 -2.50
CA PHE A 220 -26.23 -5.80 -2.83
C PHE A 220 -26.18 -5.34 -4.29
N GLN A 221 -25.51 -4.20 -4.50
CA GLN A 221 -25.15 -3.66 -5.81
C GLN A 221 -23.63 -3.47 -5.86
N ILE A 222 -23.03 -3.53 -7.06
CA ILE A 222 -21.64 -3.15 -7.29
C ILE A 222 -21.65 -1.91 -8.20
N ARG A 223 -21.05 -0.81 -7.76
CA ARG A 223 -20.93 0.43 -8.56
C ARG A 223 -19.47 0.79 -8.78
N VAL A 224 -19.15 1.23 -9.99
CA VAL A 224 -17.77 1.61 -10.36
C VAL A 224 -17.63 3.12 -10.28
N HIS A 225 -16.59 3.60 -9.59
CA HIS A 225 -16.16 5.00 -9.66
C HIS A 225 -14.95 5.13 -10.60
N ALA A 226 -15.07 5.97 -11.62
CA ALA A 226 -14.00 6.15 -12.61
C ALA A 226 -12.77 6.87 -12.03
N SER A 227 -11.57 6.47 -12.45
CA SER A 227 -10.35 7.27 -12.26
C SER A 227 -10.24 8.33 -13.37
N PRO A 228 -10.08 9.63 -13.04
CA PRO A 228 -9.95 10.69 -14.04
C PRO A 228 -8.58 10.64 -14.74
N PRO A 229 -8.43 11.29 -15.91
CA PRO A 229 -7.20 11.22 -16.70
C PRO A 229 -5.95 11.72 -15.96
N PHE A 230 -4.79 11.24 -16.42
CA PHE A 230 -3.48 11.70 -15.95
C PHE A 230 -3.26 13.19 -16.26
N ARG A 231 -2.65 13.94 -15.32
CA ARG A 231 -2.19 15.32 -15.55
C ARG A 231 -0.68 15.44 -15.36
N CYS A 232 0.01 16.19 -16.21
CA CYS A 232 1.40 16.58 -15.94
C CYS A 232 1.40 17.72 -14.91
N TYR A 233 2.37 17.73 -13.98
CA TYR A 233 2.52 18.84 -13.04
C TYR A 233 3.59 19.85 -13.51
N PHE A 234 4.88 19.49 -13.43
CA PHE A 234 5.95 20.37 -13.92
C PHE A 234 6.01 20.40 -15.46
N GLN A 235 6.12 21.61 -16.01
CA GLN A 235 6.12 21.87 -17.47
C GLN A 235 7.52 22.09 -18.05
N SER A 236 8.49 22.55 -17.25
CA SER A 236 9.93 22.57 -17.60
C SER A 236 10.81 22.31 -16.38
N SER A 237 11.92 21.59 -16.58
CA SER A 237 13.05 21.43 -15.67
C SER A 237 13.65 22.77 -15.21
N ASP A 238 13.57 23.81 -16.05
CA ASP A 238 14.15 25.13 -15.77
C ASP A 238 13.43 25.85 -14.60
N SER A 239 12.25 25.36 -14.20
CA SER A 239 11.52 25.82 -13.01
C SER A 239 12.08 25.27 -11.68
N ILE A 240 13.08 24.39 -11.74
CA ILE A 240 13.69 23.71 -10.59
C ILE A 240 15.09 24.28 -10.31
N GLY A 241 15.19 25.14 -9.30
CA GLY A 241 16.44 25.64 -8.71
C GLY A 241 16.48 25.44 -7.20
N LEU A 242 17.64 25.15 -6.61
CA LEU A 242 17.78 24.70 -5.22
C LEU A 242 17.44 25.77 -4.17
N GLU A 243 18.07 26.94 -4.26
CA GLU A 243 17.84 28.10 -3.38
C GLU A 243 16.37 28.57 -3.44
N ASP A 244 15.85 28.56 -4.65
CA ASP A 244 14.53 29.00 -5.07
C ASP A 244 13.43 28.05 -4.55
N MET A 245 13.69 26.73 -4.61
CA MET A 245 12.89 25.67 -4.00
C MET A 245 12.91 25.74 -2.46
N ALA A 246 14.09 25.89 -1.85
CA ALA A 246 14.21 25.99 -0.39
C ALA A 246 13.39 27.15 0.18
N SER A 247 13.41 28.29 -0.51
CA SER A 247 12.63 29.51 -0.18
C SER A 247 11.12 29.35 -0.33
N ARG A 248 10.64 28.36 -1.10
CA ARG A 248 9.21 28.02 -1.24
C ARG A 248 8.75 26.93 -0.29
N ILE A 249 9.63 25.99 0.04
CA ILE A 249 9.35 24.91 1.00
C ILE A 249 9.31 25.48 2.42
N PHE A 250 10.35 26.20 2.85
CA PHE A 250 10.48 26.69 4.21
C PHE A 250 9.96 28.12 4.32
N THR A 251 9.28 28.45 5.43
CA THR A 251 8.45 29.66 5.54
C THR A 251 8.88 30.61 6.66
N LYS A 252 9.92 30.27 7.42
CA LYS A 252 10.56 31.17 8.41
C LYS A 252 11.98 31.47 7.93
N GLU A 253 12.43 32.70 8.03
CA GLU A 253 13.75 33.13 7.53
C GLU A 253 14.92 32.28 8.06
N ILE A 254 14.86 31.90 9.35
CA ILE A 254 15.87 31.04 10.00
C ILE A 254 15.87 29.63 9.41
N GLU A 255 14.68 29.07 9.12
CA GLU A 255 14.56 27.76 8.46
C GLU A 255 15.07 27.83 7.01
N VAL A 256 14.70 28.88 6.27
CA VAL A 256 15.12 29.07 4.87
C VAL A 256 16.64 29.09 4.75
N LYS A 257 17.35 29.92 5.54
CA LYS A 257 18.83 30.00 5.50
C LYS A 257 19.50 28.67 5.83
N HIS A 258 19.05 28.03 6.93
CA HIS A 258 19.56 26.73 7.36
C HIS A 258 19.38 25.63 6.30
N TYR A 259 18.18 25.53 5.70
CA TYR A 259 17.93 24.52 4.67
C TYR A 259 18.54 24.87 3.31
N GLN A 260 18.71 26.15 2.97
CA GLN A 260 19.55 26.57 1.84
C GLN A 260 20.97 26.05 2.03
N GLU A 261 21.67 26.42 3.13
CA GLU A 261 23.03 25.97 3.44
C GLU A 261 23.19 24.44 3.42
N ALA A 262 22.18 23.72 3.94
CA ALA A 262 22.19 22.26 3.98
C ALA A 262 21.95 21.60 2.61
N ILE A 263 21.04 22.13 1.78
CA ILE A 263 20.82 21.67 0.41
C ILE A 263 22.05 21.96 -0.45
N ASP A 264 22.65 23.12 -0.30
CA ASP A 264 23.92 23.53 -0.92
C ASP A 264 25.07 22.57 -0.56
N LYS A 265 25.15 22.17 0.71
CA LYS A 265 26.11 21.18 1.20
C LYS A 265 25.87 19.79 0.60
N LEU A 266 24.62 19.37 0.45
CA LEU A 266 24.27 18.12 -0.23
C LEU A 266 24.61 18.18 -1.73
N GLN A 267 24.31 19.29 -2.41
CA GLN A 267 24.69 19.52 -3.81
C GLN A 267 26.21 19.42 -4.00
N ARG A 268 26.99 20.10 -3.16
CA ARG A 268 28.46 20.02 -3.16
C ARG A 268 28.99 18.60 -2.89
N VAL A 269 28.46 17.89 -1.88
CA VAL A 269 28.89 16.52 -1.54
C VAL A 269 28.47 15.50 -2.62
N SER A 270 27.39 15.76 -3.37
CA SER A 270 26.94 14.94 -4.51
C SER A 270 27.64 15.26 -5.83
N ASN A 271 28.60 16.20 -5.86
CA ASN A 271 29.25 16.71 -7.07
C ASN A 271 28.27 17.18 -8.17
N GLY A 272 27.12 17.73 -7.79
CA GLY A 272 26.08 18.24 -8.72
C GLY A 272 24.82 17.38 -8.83
N ALA A 273 24.94 16.08 -8.54
CA ALA A 273 23.93 15.07 -8.89
C ALA A 273 22.57 15.21 -8.17
N LEU A 274 22.46 16.00 -7.09
CA LEU A 274 21.17 16.30 -6.47
C LEU A 274 20.30 17.17 -7.40
N LEU A 275 20.84 18.23 -8.01
CA LEU A 275 20.09 19.05 -8.96
C LEU A 275 19.74 18.27 -10.23
N ASP A 276 20.71 17.52 -10.78
CA ASP A 276 20.50 16.71 -11.99
C ASP A 276 19.34 15.72 -11.80
N LEU A 277 19.28 15.06 -10.63
CA LEU A 277 18.25 14.10 -10.30
C LEU A 277 16.89 14.75 -9.99
N LEU A 278 16.88 15.98 -9.44
CA LEU A 278 15.64 16.76 -9.29
C LEU A 278 15.06 17.18 -10.65
N GLN A 279 15.91 17.59 -11.59
CA GLN A 279 15.51 17.99 -12.95
C GLN A 279 15.07 16.76 -13.77
N GLN A 280 15.77 15.64 -13.65
CA GLN A 280 15.38 14.37 -14.28
C GLN A 280 14.01 13.87 -13.77
N GLU A 281 13.79 13.84 -12.46
CA GLU A 281 12.59 13.26 -11.86
C GLU A 281 11.39 14.24 -11.82
N CYS A 282 11.53 15.52 -12.20
CA CYS A 282 10.40 16.46 -12.16
C CYS A 282 9.31 16.20 -13.23
N HIS A 283 9.64 15.54 -14.35
CA HIS A 283 8.71 15.35 -15.46
C HIS A 283 7.86 14.08 -15.32
N PHE A 284 6.83 14.14 -14.47
CA PHE A 284 5.90 13.03 -14.22
C PHE A 284 4.44 13.32 -14.60
N LYS A 285 3.73 12.25 -14.97
CA LYS A 285 2.27 12.20 -15.07
C LYS A 285 1.67 11.73 -13.74
N THR A 286 0.78 12.54 -13.18
CA THR A 286 0.09 12.31 -11.92
C THR A 286 -1.26 11.62 -12.10
N ARG A 287 -1.63 10.77 -11.15
CA ARG A 287 -2.95 10.15 -10.97
C ARG A 287 -3.38 10.21 -9.51
N ILE A 288 -4.68 10.06 -9.29
CA ILE A 288 -5.24 9.82 -7.97
C ILE A 288 -5.06 8.32 -7.66
N HIS A 289 -4.82 7.96 -6.41
CA HIS A 289 -4.77 6.55 -5.99
C HIS A 289 -6.16 6.04 -5.61
N ALA A 290 -6.40 4.74 -5.81
CA ALA A 290 -7.71 4.11 -5.70
C ALA A 290 -8.44 4.41 -4.38
N GLU A 291 -7.74 4.35 -3.24
CA GLU A 291 -8.34 4.64 -1.93
C GLU A 291 -8.87 6.09 -1.83
N LEU A 292 -8.21 7.05 -2.49
CA LEU A 292 -8.59 8.46 -2.43
C LEU A 292 -9.79 8.80 -3.33
N LEU A 293 -10.03 8.01 -4.39
CA LEU A 293 -11.24 8.15 -5.20
C LEU A 293 -12.50 7.88 -4.37
N LEU A 294 -12.45 6.88 -3.48
CA LEU A 294 -13.60 6.49 -2.64
C LEU A 294 -13.73 7.37 -1.38
N VAL A 295 -12.61 7.79 -0.77
CA VAL A 295 -12.62 8.75 0.35
C VAL A 295 -13.36 10.05 -0.03
N ASP A 296 -13.01 10.64 -1.17
CA ASP A 296 -13.67 11.87 -1.63
C ASP A 296 -15.09 11.61 -2.15
N LEU A 297 -15.35 10.49 -2.84
CA LEU A 297 -16.70 10.11 -3.26
C LEU A 297 -17.68 10.11 -2.07
N PHE A 298 -17.36 9.38 -1.00
CA PHE A 298 -18.24 9.25 0.15
C PHE A 298 -18.39 10.59 0.90
N TYR A 299 -17.29 11.31 1.12
CA TYR A 299 -17.34 12.59 1.83
C TYR A 299 -18.12 13.66 1.08
N TRP A 300 -18.01 13.75 -0.25
CA TRP A 300 -18.74 14.76 -1.02
C TRP A 300 -20.17 14.34 -1.38
N SER A 301 -20.46 13.05 -1.54
CA SER A 301 -21.84 12.55 -1.68
C SER A 301 -22.64 12.54 -0.38
N LYS A 302 -21.97 12.57 0.79
CA LYS A 302 -22.59 12.23 2.09
C LYS A 302 -23.20 10.82 2.07
N PHE A 303 -22.44 9.85 1.57
CA PHE A 303 -22.82 8.45 1.64
C PHE A 303 -22.56 7.88 3.03
N ASP A 304 -23.58 7.24 3.60
CA ASP A 304 -23.48 6.53 4.89
C ASP A 304 -22.64 5.26 4.73
N PHE A 305 -21.71 5.04 5.66
CA PHE A 305 -20.93 3.81 5.73
C PHE A 305 -21.71 2.67 6.39
N LEU A 306 -21.40 1.43 6.02
CA LEU A 306 -21.89 0.25 6.73
C LEU A 306 -21.41 0.25 8.18
N GLU A 307 -22.33 0.02 9.13
CA GLU A 307 -22.08 0.07 10.58
C GLU A 307 -21.34 1.32 11.07
N ASP A 308 -21.57 2.46 10.41
CA ASP A 308 -20.99 3.78 10.71
C ASP A 308 -19.44 3.79 10.77
N ASP A 309 -18.79 2.85 10.08
CA ASP A 309 -17.33 2.68 10.04
C ASP A 309 -16.73 3.30 8.76
N PRO A 310 -16.11 4.50 8.81
CA PRO A 310 -15.62 5.21 7.62
C PRO A 310 -14.29 4.63 7.13
N TYR A 311 -14.33 3.39 6.65
CA TYR A 311 -13.19 2.65 6.12
C TYR A 311 -13.26 2.48 4.60
N VAL A 312 -12.14 2.75 3.94
CA VAL A 312 -11.90 2.40 2.53
C VAL A 312 -10.75 1.40 2.51
N GLY A 313 -11.04 0.18 2.06
CA GLY A 313 -10.04 -0.87 1.92
C GLY A 313 -9.34 -0.80 0.57
N CYS A 314 -8.11 -1.32 0.50
CA CYS A 314 -7.29 -1.26 -0.71
C CYS A 314 -6.44 -2.54 -0.87
N SER A 315 -6.13 -2.92 -2.12
CA SER A 315 -5.32 -4.10 -2.43
C SER A 315 -3.88 -4.03 -1.88
N LYS A 316 -3.46 -2.85 -1.42
CA LYS A 316 -2.16 -2.54 -0.84
C LYS A 316 -2.32 -1.53 0.30
N PRO A 317 -1.34 -1.47 1.24
CA PRO A 317 -1.25 -0.36 2.18
C PRO A 317 -1.17 0.99 1.46
N ALA A 318 -1.68 2.04 2.06
CA ALA A 318 -1.63 3.40 1.52
C ALA A 318 -0.17 3.86 1.31
N CYS A 319 0.07 4.65 0.26
CA CYS A 319 1.36 5.33 0.10
C CYS A 319 1.53 6.46 1.12
N PHE A 320 2.74 7.04 1.22
CA PHE A 320 3.01 8.16 2.15
C PHE A 320 1.99 9.29 1.98
N SER A 321 1.76 9.69 0.72
CA SER A 321 0.90 10.82 0.36
C SER A 321 -0.59 10.51 0.57
N CYS A 322 -1.03 9.28 0.31
CA CYS A 322 -2.39 8.84 0.66
C CYS A 322 -2.62 8.83 2.18
N TYR A 323 -1.69 8.25 2.95
CA TYR A 323 -1.81 8.20 4.42
C TYR A 323 -1.88 9.61 5.01
N HIS A 324 -1.00 10.52 4.58
CA HIS A 324 -1.03 11.91 5.03
C HIS A 324 -2.24 12.72 4.52
N TYR A 325 -2.80 12.38 3.35
CA TYR A 325 -4.06 12.95 2.87
C TYR A 325 -5.23 12.54 3.76
N ILE A 326 -5.41 11.24 3.99
CA ILE A 326 -6.50 10.70 4.82
C ILE A 326 -6.40 11.21 6.27
N LEU A 327 -5.20 11.24 6.86
CA LEU A 327 -4.92 11.84 8.16
C LEU A 327 -5.18 13.36 8.23
N ALA A 328 -5.18 14.04 7.09
CA ALA A 328 -5.50 15.47 6.98
C ALA A 328 -6.96 15.76 6.60
N HIS A 329 -7.68 14.76 6.10
CA HIS A 329 -9.02 14.90 5.54
C HIS A 329 -10.10 15.06 6.64
N PRO A 330 -11.06 16.01 6.51
CA PRO A 330 -12.03 16.34 7.56
C PRO A 330 -13.14 15.29 7.77
N GLY A 331 -13.16 14.21 7.00
CA GLY A 331 -14.18 13.15 7.07
C GLY A 331 -13.95 12.07 8.15
N ASN A 332 -12.93 12.22 9.01
CA ASN A 332 -12.64 11.29 10.13
C ASN A 332 -12.51 9.80 9.73
N PHE A 333 -11.98 9.54 8.53
CA PHE A 333 -11.77 8.19 8.00
C PHE A 333 -10.80 7.38 8.86
N VAL A 334 -11.08 6.07 8.99
CA VAL A 334 -10.20 5.11 9.66
C VAL A 334 -8.87 5.01 8.88
N LEU A 335 -7.75 5.28 9.56
CA LEU A 335 -6.46 5.37 8.89
C LEU A 335 -5.99 3.98 8.42
N PRO A 336 -5.72 3.78 7.10
CA PRO A 336 -5.25 2.51 6.59
C PRO A 336 -3.83 2.20 7.06
N ALA A 337 -3.44 0.92 6.97
CA ALA A 337 -2.03 0.54 7.01
C ALA A 337 -1.26 1.29 5.89
N SER A 338 0.03 1.56 6.09
CA SER A 338 0.85 2.27 5.10
C SER A 338 2.27 1.73 4.99
N HIS A 339 2.75 1.63 3.75
CA HIS A 339 4.12 1.23 3.44
C HIS A 339 5.08 2.45 3.32
N TYR A 340 4.59 3.67 3.56
CA TYR A 340 5.39 4.92 3.61
C TYR A 340 6.35 5.17 2.42
N LYS A 341 6.01 4.66 1.22
CA LYS A 341 6.74 5.00 -0.03
C LYS A 341 6.10 6.21 -0.69
N ILE A 342 6.92 7.10 -1.22
CA ILE A 342 6.52 8.28 -2.01
C ILE A 342 6.40 7.90 -3.48
N TYR A 343 5.39 8.42 -4.16
CA TYR A 343 5.24 8.33 -5.62
C TYR A 343 5.05 9.73 -6.18
N LEU A 344 5.94 10.17 -7.07
CA LEU A 344 5.79 11.47 -7.75
C LEU A 344 4.54 11.51 -8.64
N SER A 345 4.15 10.37 -9.21
CA SER A 345 2.91 10.20 -9.97
C SER A 345 1.62 10.21 -9.13
N TRP A 346 1.66 10.68 -7.88
CA TRP A 346 0.50 10.92 -7.03
C TRP A 346 -0.02 12.35 -7.17
N ARG A 347 -1.35 12.53 -7.11
CA ARG A 347 -1.99 13.84 -6.88
C ARG A 347 -3.22 13.73 -5.96
N SER A 348 -3.59 14.87 -5.39
CA SER A 348 -4.87 15.02 -4.67
C SER A 348 -6.07 14.80 -5.60
N PRO A 349 -7.24 14.39 -5.07
CA PRO A 349 -8.45 14.20 -5.86
C PRO A 349 -8.90 15.41 -6.70
N ASP A 350 -9.38 15.13 -7.91
CA ASP A 350 -10.16 16.04 -8.75
C ASP A 350 -11.60 16.04 -8.23
N ILE A 351 -11.93 16.98 -7.34
CA ILE A 351 -13.28 17.14 -6.82
C ILE A 351 -14.09 17.96 -7.82
N LEU A 352 -15.10 17.33 -8.42
CA LEU A 352 -15.90 17.84 -9.53
C LEU A 352 -17.39 17.62 -9.21
N ARG A 353 -18.08 18.63 -8.68
CA ARG A 353 -19.53 18.61 -8.42
C ARG A 353 -20.15 20.00 -8.53
N ASP A 354 -21.35 20.06 -9.11
CA ASP A 354 -22.12 21.29 -9.25
C ASP A 354 -22.91 21.66 -7.97
N GLU A 355 -23.16 20.67 -7.10
CA GLU A 355 -23.92 20.81 -5.84
C GLU A 355 -23.17 21.58 -4.74
N VAL A 356 -21.83 21.69 -4.85
CA VAL A 356 -20.98 22.23 -3.78
C VAL A 356 -20.19 23.42 -4.29
N SER A 357 -20.35 24.58 -3.63
CA SER A 357 -19.60 25.80 -3.95
C SER A 357 -18.09 25.55 -4.14
N PRO A 358 -17.48 25.93 -5.28
CA PRO A 358 -16.05 25.72 -5.54
C PRO A 358 -15.14 26.29 -4.44
N SER A 359 -15.51 27.43 -3.85
CA SER A 359 -14.79 28.03 -2.72
C SER A 359 -14.76 27.15 -1.46
N THR A 360 -15.78 26.32 -1.22
CA THR A 360 -15.75 25.33 -0.14
C THR A 360 -14.84 24.15 -0.48
N ILE A 361 -14.86 23.69 -1.74
CA ILE A 361 -13.98 22.62 -2.22
C ILE A 361 -12.51 23.05 -2.11
N SER A 362 -12.13 24.19 -2.71
CA SER A 362 -10.77 24.75 -2.65
C SER A 362 -10.30 24.94 -1.21
N ARG A 363 -11.14 25.49 -0.33
CA ARG A 363 -10.83 25.68 1.11
C ARG A 363 -10.60 24.36 1.86
N VAL A 364 -11.27 23.27 1.48
CA VAL A 364 -11.03 21.94 2.06
C VAL A 364 -9.73 21.35 1.50
N ARG A 365 -9.54 21.34 0.17
CA ARG A 365 -8.31 20.88 -0.48
C ARG A 365 -7.07 21.60 0.07
N GLU A 366 -7.11 22.93 0.16
CA GLU A 366 -5.99 23.76 0.61
C GLU A 366 -5.64 23.49 2.08
N LYS A 367 -6.63 23.34 2.95
CA LYS A 367 -6.39 22.93 4.36
C LYS A 367 -5.70 21.57 4.47
N ILE A 368 -6.10 20.61 3.63
CA ILE A 368 -5.47 19.29 3.56
C ILE A 368 -4.02 19.44 3.08
N THR A 369 -3.79 20.11 1.94
CA THR A 369 -2.45 20.30 1.39
C THR A 369 -1.52 21.06 2.33
N VAL A 370 -1.98 22.08 3.06
CA VAL A 370 -1.16 22.79 4.07
C VAL A 370 -0.76 21.89 5.25
N LYS A 371 -1.65 20.97 5.68
CA LYS A 371 -1.35 19.97 6.72
C LYS A 371 -0.41 18.88 6.19
N MET A 372 -0.52 18.51 4.92
CA MET A 372 0.43 17.61 4.24
C MET A 372 1.81 18.27 4.09
N ASN A 373 1.90 19.51 3.60
CA ASN A 373 3.15 20.28 3.48
C ASN A 373 3.84 20.40 4.83
N SER A 374 3.11 20.66 5.90
CA SER A 374 3.68 20.73 7.25
C SER A 374 4.19 19.36 7.75
N SER A 375 3.56 18.26 7.33
CA SER A 375 4.04 16.90 7.60
C SER A 375 5.30 16.55 6.78
N ILE A 376 5.33 16.92 5.49
CA ILE A 376 6.47 16.70 4.60
C ILE A 376 7.69 17.51 5.06
N ARG A 377 7.50 18.77 5.46
CA ARG A 377 8.58 19.62 5.98
C ARG A 377 9.20 19.07 7.27
N ALA A 378 8.41 18.47 8.16
CA ALA A 378 8.92 17.80 9.34
C ALA A 378 9.70 16.50 9.03
N GLU A 379 9.40 15.84 7.91
CA GLU A 379 10.15 14.67 7.41
C GLU A 379 11.44 15.09 6.66
N LEU A 380 11.39 16.17 5.88
CA LEU A 380 12.57 16.80 5.26
C LEU A 380 13.57 17.26 6.32
N ALA A 381 13.11 18.00 7.33
CA ALA A 381 13.91 18.43 8.48
C ALA A 381 14.62 17.23 9.14
N ARG A 382 13.86 16.20 9.55
CA ARG A 382 14.45 15.00 10.17
C ARG A 382 15.55 14.33 9.35
N GLN A 383 15.48 14.35 8.02
CA GLN A 383 16.51 13.72 7.19
C GLN A 383 17.73 14.61 6.95
N ILE A 384 17.51 15.90 6.68
CA ILE A 384 18.57 16.87 6.45
C ILE A 384 19.37 17.09 7.75
N ASP A 385 18.66 17.24 8.87
CA ASP A 385 19.25 17.57 10.17
C ASP A 385 19.75 16.32 10.91
N GLY A 386 18.98 15.24 10.87
CA GLY A 386 19.26 13.99 11.59
C GLY A 386 20.25 13.04 10.89
N LYS A 387 20.76 13.39 9.71
CA LYS A 387 21.63 12.54 8.85
C LYS A 387 21.06 11.13 8.61
N CYS A 388 19.73 10.97 8.61
CA CYS A 388 19.12 9.65 8.56
C CYS A 388 19.52 8.90 7.27
N SER A 389 20.13 7.72 7.42
CA SER A 389 20.46 6.84 6.30
C SER A 389 19.24 6.59 5.41
N ARG A 390 19.46 6.55 4.09
CA ARG A 390 18.42 6.16 3.13
C ARG A 390 17.83 4.80 3.53
N ASN A 391 16.53 4.77 3.82
CA ASN A 391 15.80 3.52 4.00
C ASN A 391 16.01 2.61 2.78
N PRO A 392 16.21 1.30 2.98
CA PRO A 392 16.32 0.35 1.87
C PRO A 392 15.04 0.35 1.03
N ALA A 393 15.16 -0.06 -0.23
CA ALA A 393 14.00 -0.32 -1.07
C ALA A 393 13.14 -1.43 -0.42
N ARG A 394 11.83 -1.20 -0.35
CA ARG A 394 10.86 -2.15 0.23
C ARG A 394 9.66 -2.27 -0.72
N HIS A 395 9.07 -3.47 -0.76
CA HIS A 395 7.83 -3.71 -1.52
C HIS A 395 6.68 -2.85 -0.98
N ASP A 396 5.72 -2.52 -1.85
CA ASP A 396 4.50 -1.80 -1.47
C ASP A 396 3.54 -2.71 -0.68
N SER A 397 3.36 -3.93 -1.16
CA SER A 397 2.38 -4.91 -0.68
C SER A 397 2.85 -5.56 0.63
N ILE A 398 1.94 -5.72 1.61
CA ILE A 398 2.20 -6.57 2.78
C ILE A 398 2.02 -8.03 2.36
N THR A 399 2.87 -8.88 2.93
CA THR A 399 2.71 -10.33 2.98
C THR A 399 3.02 -10.77 4.40
N GLY A 400 2.33 -11.77 4.94
CA GLY A 400 2.47 -12.24 6.34
C GLY A 400 3.86 -12.75 6.75
N THR A 401 4.82 -12.71 5.82
CA THR A 401 6.25 -13.01 5.97
C THR A 401 7.11 -11.78 6.30
N SER A 402 6.52 -10.59 6.45
CA SER A 402 7.22 -9.31 6.64
C SER A 402 7.18 -8.76 8.07
N THR A 403 6.59 -9.48 9.02
CA THR A 403 6.68 -9.15 10.45
C THR A 403 8.12 -9.38 10.90
N SER A 404 8.78 -8.36 11.45
CA SER A 404 10.12 -8.51 12.03
C SER A 404 10.04 -9.50 13.19
N ILE A 405 10.60 -10.69 13.03
CA ILE A 405 10.78 -11.63 14.14
C ILE A 405 11.83 -11.01 15.07
N GLN A 406 11.36 -10.31 16.11
CA GLN A 406 12.18 -10.04 17.28
C GLN A 406 12.45 -11.39 17.93
N GLY A 407 13.73 -11.74 17.99
CA GLY A 407 14.14 -13.14 17.97
C GLY A 407 14.05 -13.84 19.32
N GLU A 408 13.64 -15.10 19.26
CA GLU A 408 14.35 -16.16 19.97
C GLU A 408 15.16 -16.95 18.94
N VAL A 409 16.43 -17.20 19.23
CA VAL A 409 17.29 -18.02 18.36
C VAL A 409 17.08 -19.47 18.77
N MET A 410 16.27 -20.21 18.02
CA MET A 410 16.39 -21.66 18.01
C MET A 410 17.70 -22.03 17.31
N ASP A 411 18.57 -22.73 18.02
CA ASP A 411 19.81 -23.27 17.44
C ASP A 411 19.50 -24.25 16.29
N PRO A 412 20.41 -24.40 15.31
CA PRO A 412 20.25 -25.40 14.27
C PRO A 412 20.35 -26.80 14.88
N LEU A 413 19.26 -27.56 14.85
CA LEU A 413 19.28 -28.98 15.20
C LEU A 413 20.32 -29.70 14.34
N THR A 414 21.24 -30.43 15.00
CA THR A 414 22.22 -31.25 14.29
C THR A 414 21.52 -32.39 13.56
N ASN A 415 22.00 -32.67 12.35
CA ASN A 415 21.39 -33.65 11.46
C ASN A 415 22.10 -35.00 11.63
N ASP A 416 21.92 -35.61 12.81
CA ASP A 416 22.49 -36.90 13.15
C ASP A 416 21.56 -38.02 12.64
N CYS A 417 22.05 -38.80 11.68
CA CYS A 417 21.33 -39.91 11.06
C CYS A 417 21.81 -41.24 11.64
N GLU A 418 21.08 -41.79 12.60
CA GLU A 418 21.31 -43.16 13.11
C GLU A 418 20.03 -44.00 13.01
N ASP A 419 20.05 -45.02 12.14
CA ASP A 419 19.18 -46.18 12.26
C ASP A 419 19.73 -47.08 13.37
N GLU A 420 18.92 -47.42 14.38
CA GLU A 420 18.63 -48.83 14.74
C GLU A 420 17.55 -48.93 15.84
N SER A 421 17.29 -50.16 16.31
CA SER A 421 16.01 -50.57 16.94
C SER A 421 16.06 -50.79 18.46
N ASP A 422 14.86 -50.68 19.06
CA ASP A 422 14.36 -51.42 20.23
C ASP A 422 14.84 -51.12 21.67
N SER A 423 13.85 -51.22 22.57
CA SER A 423 13.90 -51.63 23.99
C SER A 423 14.25 -50.63 25.11
N GLU A 424 13.20 -50.32 25.88
CA GLU A 424 13.07 -50.47 27.35
C GLU A 424 13.85 -49.62 28.42
N TYR A 425 13.12 -49.41 29.54
CA TYR A 425 13.57 -49.17 30.93
C TYR A 425 14.30 -47.86 31.38
N ALA A 426 13.47 -46.88 31.74
CA ALA A 426 13.32 -46.33 33.12
C ALA A 426 14.41 -45.50 33.86
N SER A 427 13.89 -44.45 34.54
CA SER A 427 14.23 -44.00 35.92
C SER A 427 15.41 -43.03 36.19
N ALA A 428 15.03 -41.83 36.69
CA ALA A 428 15.78 -40.89 37.57
C ALA A 428 17.10 -40.28 37.02
N GLY A 429 17.43 -39.01 37.25
CA GLY A 429 16.95 -38.01 38.21
C GLY A 429 18.16 -37.37 38.93
N LYS A 430 18.00 -36.13 39.48
CA LYS A 430 19.08 -35.25 40.04
C LYS A 430 19.97 -34.58 38.98
N ASP A 431 20.68 -33.48 39.24
CA ASP A 431 20.46 -32.26 40.06
C ASP A 431 21.66 -31.29 39.80
N LEU A 432 21.54 -30.04 40.26
CA LEU A 432 22.64 -29.11 40.66
C LEU A 432 23.48 -28.33 39.62
N ALA A 433 23.67 -27.05 40.01
CA ALA A 433 24.85 -26.19 39.87
C ALA A 433 25.12 -25.37 38.57
N SER A 434 24.84 -24.07 38.68
CA SER A 434 25.67 -22.97 38.13
C SER A 434 26.93 -22.77 39.01
N PRO A 435 27.97 -21.98 38.63
CA PRO A 435 27.87 -20.49 38.65
C PRO A 435 28.78 -19.73 37.64
N GLU A 436 28.86 -18.40 37.82
CA GLU A 436 29.94 -17.46 37.42
C GLU A 436 30.25 -17.26 35.92
N GLU A 437 29.96 -16.09 35.33
CA GLU A 437 30.64 -14.78 35.43
C GLU A 437 31.86 -14.61 34.51
N SER A 438 31.72 -13.76 33.49
CA SER A 438 32.74 -12.77 33.07
C SER A 438 32.23 -11.84 31.97
N GLN A 439 32.45 -10.53 32.13
CA GLN A 439 32.54 -9.58 31.01
C GLN A 439 34.02 -9.33 30.71
N PRO A 440 34.37 -8.87 29.50
CA PRO A 440 34.71 -7.45 29.43
C PRO A 440 34.35 -6.71 28.12
N GLN A 441 34.01 -5.42 28.29
CA GLN A 441 34.43 -4.27 27.46
C GLN A 441 34.56 -4.45 25.93
N HIS A 442 33.69 -3.77 25.17
CA HIS A 442 33.96 -3.43 23.76
C HIS A 442 34.39 -1.96 23.62
N GLN A 443 35.49 -1.73 22.90
CA GLN A 443 36.00 -0.39 22.57
C GLN A 443 35.19 0.27 21.43
N ARG A 444 35.24 1.61 21.39
CA ARG A 444 34.83 2.40 20.21
C ARG A 444 35.80 2.13 19.05
N ASN A 445 35.31 2.19 17.81
CA ASN A 445 36.10 2.63 16.67
C ASN A 445 35.20 3.23 15.59
N ASP A 446 35.59 4.40 15.07
CA ASP A 446 35.00 5.03 13.90
C ASP A 446 35.60 4.42 12.62
N ILE A 447 34.77 4.12 11.61
CA ILE A 447 35.25 3.81 10.25
C ILE A 447 34.39 4.54 9.22
N TRP A 448 35.01 5.48 8.51
CA TRP A 448 34.56 6.09 7.25
C TRP A 448 35.73 6.06 6.25
N ALA A 449 35.43 5.96 4.96
CA ALA A 449 36.33 5.51 3.89
C ALA A 449 36.76 4.04 4.07
N THR A 450 37.09 3.28 3.02
CA THR A 450 37.33 3.57 1.58
C THR A 450 36.18 3.02 0.71
N GLY A 451 36.15 3.06 -0.63
CA GLY A 451 37.03 3.62 -1.68
C GLY A 451 36.71 2.93 -3.02
N LYS A 452 36.94 3.59 -4.16
CA LYS A 452 36.54 3.07 -5.48
C LYS A 452 37.47 1.96 -6.01
N SER A 453 36.88 1.01 -6.72
CA SER A 453 37.36 0.51 -8.00
C SER A 453 36.15 0.38 -8.93
#